data_AF-A0A9E2EV74-F1
#
_entry.id   AF-A0A9E2EV74-F1
#
_cell.length_a   1.000
_cell.length_b   1.000
_cell.length_c   1.000
_cell.angle_alpha   90.00
_cell.angle_beta   90.00
_cell.angle_gamma   90.00
#
_symmetry.space_group_name_H-M   'P 1'
#
loop_
_entity.id
_entity.type
_entity.pdbx_description
1 polymer ?
#
loop_
_entity_poly.entity_id
_entity_poly.type
_entity_poly.pdbx_seq_one_letter_code
_entity_poly.pdbx_strand_id
1 'polypeptide(L)'
;MKKLGVIALIALMGCSSAELVENWKNPDIVLFDANKVLIVGMTQDEDARDDYETKLHKEFKQRGVESMRSLDLFDVEFTTAERSEQELADVEQQLLDKDFDAILFTKVIGIENVENFRRSIDNLDRYYGGFEDDYLSHQ
;
A
#
# COMPACT_ATOMS: atom_id res chain seq x y z
N MET A 1 14.47 28.06 28.43
CA MET A 1 13.20 27.31 28.61
C MET A 1 12.09 27.76 27.65
N LYS A 2 11.84 29.06 27.45
CA LYS A 2 10.80 29.53 26.50
C LYS A 2 11.00 29.08 25.04
N LYS A 3 12.24 29.02 24.55
CA LYS A 3 12.54 28.59 23.16
C LYS A 3 12.31 27.08 22.91
N LEU A 4 12.44 26.25 23.94
CA LEU A 4 12.21 24.81 23.84
C LEU A 4 10.72 24.49 23.67
N GLY A 5 9.85 25.28 24.32
CA GLY A 5 8.39 25.14 24.18
C GLY A 5 7.88 25.46 22.77
N VAL A 6 8.54 26.37 22.05
CA VAL A 6 8.16 26.72 20.67
C VAL A 6 8.48 25.57 19.69
N ILE A 7 9.62 24.89 19.88
CA ILE A 7 10.02 23.75 19.05
C ILE A 7 9.07 22.56 19.25
N ALA A 8 8.64 22.31 20.49
CA ALA A 8 7.67 21.27 20.80
C ALA A 8 6.29 21.54 20.17
N LEU A 9 5.90 22.82 20.05
CA LEU A 9 4.63 23.22 19.43
C LEU A 9 4.62 22.98 17.91
N ILE A 10 5.75 23.20 17.24
CA ILE A 10 5.89 23.00 15.78
C ILE A 10 5.88 21.51 15.43
N ALA A 11 6.46 20.65 16.29
CA ALA A 11 6.48 19.21 16.07
C ALA A 11 5.08 18.56 16.08
N LEU A 12 4.09 19.20 16.70
CA LEU A 12 2.71 18.70 16.76
C LEU A 12 1.86 19.06 15.53
N MET A 13 2.36 19.91 14.61
CA MET A 13 1.63 20.33 13.40
C MET A 13 1.81 19.40 12.19
N GLY A 14 2.55 18.29 12.33
CA GLY A 14 2.88 17.38 11.22
C GLY A 14 1.86 16.28 10.90
N CYS A 15 0.67 16.30 11.49
CA CYS A 15 -0.34 15.27 11.22
C CYS A 15 -1.01 15.54 9.85
N SER A 16 -0.42 15.03 8.78
CA SER A 16 -1.03 15.05 7.44
C SER A 16 -2.21 14.08 7.40
N SER A 17 -3.40 14.58 7.05
CA SER A 17 -4.60 13.77 6.85
C SER A 17 -4.50 13.08 5.50
N ALA A 18 -4.55 11.74 5.46
CA ALA A 18 -4.81 11.02 4.23
C ALA A 18 -6.22 11.39 3.74
N GLU A 19 -6.33 11.94 2.53
CA GLU A 19 -7.59 12.41 1.98
C GLU A 19 -8.23 11.29 1.14
N LEU A 20 -9.43 10.88 1.54
CA LEU A 20 -10.22 9.88 0.83
C LEU A 20 -10.81 10.55 -0.42
N VAL A 21 -10.15 10.38 -1.56
CA VAL A 21 -10.44 11.14 -2.79
C VAL A 21 -11.86 10.89 -3.31
N GLU A 22 -12.31 9.63 -3.34
CA GLU A 22 -13.69 9.28 -3.69
C GLU A 22 -14.13 7.99 -2.97
N ASN A 23 -15.32 8.01 -2.36
CA ASN A 23 -15.97 6.84 -1.77
C ASN A 23 -17.41 6.78 -2.27
N TRP A 24 -17.76 5.70 -2.96
CA TRP A 24 -19.13 5.42 -3.34
C TRP A 24 -19.64 4.24 -2.50
N LYS A 25 -20.62 4.50 -1.64
CA LYS A 25 -21.32 3.48 -0.84
C LYS A 25 -22.75 3.37 -1.34
N ASN A 26 -23.20 2.15 -1.59
CA ASN A 26 -24.59 1.89 -1.94
C ASN A 26 -25.51 2.30 -0.76
N PRO A 27 -26.46 3.23 -0.95
CA PRO A 27 -27.31 3.75 0.12
C PRO A 27 -28.29 2.72 0.70
N ASP A 28 -28.52 1.60 0.01
CA ASP A 28 -29.49 0.57 0.42
C ASP A 28 -28.90 -0.45 1.42
N ILE A 29 -27.59 -0.41 1.68
CA ILE A 29 -26.87 -1.34 2.57
C ILE A 29 -26.33 -0.59 3.81
N VAL A 30 -27.08 -0.67 4.91
CA VAL A 30 -26.84 0.12 6.12
C VAL A 30 -25.67 -0.43 6.96
N LEU A 31 -25.52 -1.76 7.02
CA LEU A 31 -24.45 -2.48 7.71
C LEU A 31 -23.94 -3.60 6.80
N PHE A 32 -22.64 -3.60 6.53
CA PHE A 32 -21.96 -4.65 5.78
C PHE A 32 -20.89 -5.24 6.68
N ASP A 33 -21.19 -6.38 7.28
CA ASP A 33 -20.25 -7.15 8.09
C ASP A 33 -19.68 -8.27 7.20
N ALA A 34 -18.53 -8.00 6.59
CA ALA A 34 -17.81 -9.03 5.85
C ALA A 34 -16.97 -9.85 6.81
N ASN A 35 -17.36 -11.10 7.02
CA ASN A 35 -16.62 -12.04 7.87
C ASN A 35 -15.57 -12.79 7.04
N LYS A 36 -15.82 -12.97 5.75
CA LYS A 36 -14.94 -13.65 4.80
C LYS A 36 -14.61 -12.77 3.59
N VAL A 37 -13.35 -12.36 3.47
CA VAL A 37 -12.89 -11.41 2.46
C VAL A 37 -11.83 -12.04 1.54
N LEU A 38 -12.02 -11.93 0.23
CA LEU A 38 -10.99 -12.23 -0.76
C LEU A 38 -10.15 -10.98 -1.05
N ILE A 39 -8.83 -11.08 -0.91
CA ILE A 39 -7.89 -9.98 -1.15
C ILE A 39 -7.24 -10.19 -2.51
N VAL A 40 -7.37 -9.23 -3.42
CA VAL A 40 -6.82 -9.31 -4.78
C VAL A 40 -5.91 -8.10 -5.08
N GLY A 41 -4.61 -8.35 -5.15
CA GLY A 41 -3.61 -7.40 -5.64
C GLY A 41 -3.48 -7.44 -7.16
N MET A 42 -3.95 -6.39 -7.84
CA MET A 42 -3.82 -6.23 -9.29
C MET A 42 -2.45 -5.65 -9.65
N THR A 43 -1.40 -6.45 -9.49
CA THR A 43 -0.02 -6.12 -9.88
C THR A 43 0.60 -7.29 -10.63
N GLN A 44 1.51 -6.99 -11.57
CA GLN A 44 2.30 -7.99 -12.29
C GLN A 44 3.53 -8.43 -11.48
N ASP A 45 3.91 -7.67 -10.45
CA ASP A 45 5.04 -7.99 -9.57
C ASP A 45 4.59 -8.99 -8.50
N GLU A 46 5.05 -10.24 -8.62
CA GLU A 46 4.67 -11.34 -7.72
C GLU A 46 5.13 -11.12 -6.29
N ASP A 47 6.35 -10.62 -6.09
CA ASP A 47 6.91 -10.36 -4.76
C ASP A 47 6.11 -9.25 -4.07
N ALA A 48 5.83 -8.16 -4.79
CA ALA A 48 5.02 -7.08 -4.26
C ALA A 48 3.58 -7.52 -3.94
N ARG A 49 3.02 -8.42 -4.75
CA ARG A 49 1.68 -9.00 -4.51
C ARG A 49 1.68 -9.86 -3.25
N ASP A 50 2.64 -10.77 -3.10
CA ASP A 50 2.74 -11.65 -1.92
C ASP A 50 2.93 -10.85 -0.64
N ASP A 51 3.85 -9.87 -0.66
CA ASP A 51 4.11 -9.01 0.47
C ASP A 51 2.86 -8.21 0.87
N TYR A 52 2.15 -7.67 -0.11
CA TYR A 52 0.92 -6.89 0.11
C TYR A 52 -0.20 -7.77 0.67
N GLU A 53 -0.54 -8.86 -0.01
CA GLU A 53 -1.66 -9.72 0.37
C GLU A 53 -1.40 -10.42 1.71
N THR A 54 -0.16 -10.81 1.99
CA THR A 54 0.23 -11.41 3.27
C THR A 54 0.10 -10.45 4.44
N LYS A 55 0.58 -9.20 4.27
CA LYS A 55 0.42 -8.15 5.30
C LYS A 55 -1.06 -7.88 5.56
N LEU A 56 -1.85 -7.74 4.50
CA LEU A 56 -3.27 -7.43 4.62
C LEU A 56 -4.06 -8.59 5.26
N HIS A 57 -3.78 -9.82 4.85
CA HIS A 57 -4.35 -11.03 5.45
C HIS A 57 -4.09 -11.09 6.96
N LYS A 58 -2.85 -10.78 7.37
CA LYS A 58 -2.46 -10.74 8.79
C LYS A 58 -3.25 -9.68 9.57
N GLU A 59 -3.45 -8.49 9.00
CA GLU A 59 -4.22 -7.41 9.63
C GLU A 59 -5.71 -7.77 9.77
N PHE A 60 -6.31 -8.39 8.74
CA PHE A 60 -7.68 -8.88 8.82
C PHE A 60 -7.84 -9.97 9.88
N LYS A 61 -6.91 -10.92 9.92
CA LYS A 61 -6.90 -11.99 10.94
C LYS A 61 -6.79 -11.45 12.36
N GLN A 62 -5.98 -10.41 12.58
CA GLN A 62 -5.89 -9.74 13.89
C GLN A 62 -7.20 -9.07 14.32
N ARG A 63 -8.02 -8.64 13.35
CA ARG A 63 -9.34 -8.02 13.58
C ARG A 63 -10.47 -9.05 13.66
N GLY A 64 -10.16 -10.34 13.58
CA GLY A 64 -11.16 -11.42 13.62
C GLY A 64 -11.91 -11.63 12.30
N VAL A 65 -11.40 -11.08 11.19
CA VAL A 65 -11.97 -11.27 9.85
C VAL A 65 -11.22 -12.40 9.14
N GLU A 66 -11.96 -13.39 8.65
CA GLU A 66 -11.42 -14.43 7.79
C GLU A 66 -11.08 -13.80 6.44
N SER A 67 -9.86 -14.00 5.96
CA SER A 67 -9.48 -13.51 4.64
C SER A 67 -8.65 -14.54 3.89
N MET A 68 -8.74 -14.52 2.57
CA MET A 68 -7.92 -15.35 1.69
C MET A 68 -7.14 -14.47 0.72
N ARG A 69 -5.93 -14.90 0.40
CA ARG A 69 -5.07 -14.24 -0.59
C ARG A 69 -5.44 -14.74 -1.98
N SER A 70 -5.33 -13.88 -2.98
CA SER A 70 -5.57 -14.24 -4.37
C SER A 70 -4.51 -15.24 -4.85
N LEU A 71 -3.28 -15.14 -4.33
CA LEU A 71 -2.19 -16.08 -4.60
C LEU A 71 -2.46 -17.52 -4.15
N ASP A 72 -3.26 -17.71 -3.10
CA ASP A 72 -3.62 -19.05 -2.61
C ASP A 72 -4.80 -19.65 -3.38
N LEU A 73 -5.49 -18.82 -4.17
CA LEU A 73 -6.74 -19.17 -4.84
C LEU A 73 -6.59 -19.28 -6.36
N PHE A 74 -5.81 -18.37 -6.96
CA PHE A 74 -5.56 -18.31 -8.39
C PHE A 74 -4.12 -18.72 -8.67
N ASP A 75 -3.92 -19.71 -9.53
CA ASP A 75 -2.59 -20.00 -10.04
C ASP A 75 -2.04 -18.81 -10.82
N VAL A 76 -0.73 -18.62 -10.73
CA VAL A 76 0.03 -17.51 -11.35
C VAL A 76 -0.33 -17.29 -12.82
N GLU A 77 -0.65 -18.38 -13.52
CA GLU A 77 -1.06 -18.39 -14.91
C GLU A 77 -2.32 -17.53 -15.16
N PHE A 78 -3.25 -17.46 -14.21
CA PHE A 78 -4.52 -16.74 -14.36
C PHE A 78 -4.34 -15.24 -14.56
N THR A 79 -3.26 -14.67 -14.01
CA THR A 79 -2.98 -13.22 -14.10
C THR A 79 -2.31 -12.76 -15.40
N THR A 80 -1.82 -13.68 -16.24
CA THR A 80 -0.84 -13.35 -17.29
C THR A 80 -1.40 -13.41 -18.71
N ALA A 81 -2.62 -13.94 -18.91
CA ALA A 81 -3.19 -14.13 -20.23
C ALA A 81 -4.70 -13.80 -20.30
N GLU A 82 -5.14 -13.32 -21.45
CA GLU A 82 -6.55 -13.14 -21.79
C GLU A 82 -7.22 -14.53 -21.84
N ARG A 83 -8.25 -14.72 -21.02
CA ARG A 83 -8.89 -16.04 -20.83
C ARG A 83 -10.11 -16.20 -21.73
N SER A 84 -10.40 -17.45 -22.06
CA SER A 84 -11.65 -17.80 -22.75
C SER A 84 -12.86 -17.61 -21.82
N GLU A 85 -14.04 -17.40 -22.39
CA GLU A 85 -15.29 -17.26 -21.62
C GLU A 85 -15.56 -18.45 -20.68
N GLN A 86 -15.10 -19.65 -21.05
CA GLN A 86 -15.25 -20.86 -20.23
C GLN A 86 -14.38 -20.82 -18.96
N GLU A 87 -13.11 -20.40 -19.08
CA GLU A 87 -12.22 -20.26 -17.93
C GLU A 87 -12.69 -19.17 -16.95
N LEU A 88 -13.32 -18.10 -17.47
CA LEU A 88 -13.95 -17.07 -16.65
C LEU A 88 -15.15 -17.61 -15.87
N ALA A 89 -16.00 -18.42 -16.52
CA ALA A 89 -17.15 -19.05 -15.87
C ALA A 89 -16.74 -20.03 -14.77
N ASP A 90 -15.66 -20.80 -14.98
CA ASP A 90 -15.14 -21.73 -13.98
C ASP A 90 -14.61 -21.01 -12.74
N VAL A 91 -13.98 -19.84 -12.93
CA VAL A 91 -13.53 -19.01 -11.81
C VAL A 91 -14.70 -18.34 -11.09
N GLU A 92 -15.71 -17.88 -11.83
CA GLU A 92 -16.93 -17.35 -11.22
C GLU A 92 -17.60 -18.40 -10.33
N GLN A 93 -17.69 -19.65 -10.79
CA GLN A 93 -18.21 -20.77 -9.99
C GLN A 93 -17.35 -21.03 -8.75
N GLN A 94 -16.03 -21.03 -8.86
CA GLN A 94 -15.14 -21.20 -7.70
C GLN A 94 -15.30 -20.08 -6.66
N LEU A 95 -15.55 -18.85 -7.11
CA LEU A 95 -15.82 -17.72 -6.22
C LEU A 95 -17.17 -17.85 -5.53
N LEU A 96 -18.21 -18.32 -6.24
CA LEU A 96 -19.53 -18.60 -5.68
C LEU A 96 -19.49 -19.74 -4.67
N ASP A 97 -18.78 -20.83 -4.97
CA ASP A 97 -18.66 -22.00 -4.08
C ASP A 97 -17.93 -21.68 -2.77
N LYS A 98 -17.03 -20.70 -2.80
CA LYS A 98 -16.25 -20.28 -1.63
C LYS A 98 -17.01 -19.31 -0.72
N ASP A 99 -18.16 -18.79 -1.14
CA ASP A 99 -19.07 -17.96 -0.33
C ASP A 99 -18.33 -16.79 0.35
N PHE A 100 -17.68 -15.96 -0.47
CA PHE A 100 -17.01 -14.75 0.02
C PHE A 100 -18.04 -13.63 0.23
N ASP A 101 -18.03 -13.03 1.41
CA ASP A 101 -18.89 -11.87 1.72
C ASP A 101 -18.45 -10.63 0.94
N ALA A 102 -17.13 -10.47 0.75
CA ALA A 102 -16.55 -9.32 0.04
C ALA A 102 -15.31 -9.69 -0.78
N ILE A 103 -15.08 -8.95 -1.86
CA ILE A 103 -13.84 -9.02 -2.65
C ILE A 103 -13.20 -7.63 -2.65
N LEU A 104 -11.95 -7.55 -2.22
CA LEU A 104 -11.15 -6.33 -2.17
C LEU A 104 -10.14 -6.31 -3.33
N PHE A 105 -10.43 -5.50 -4.34
CA PHE A 105 -9.48 -5.25 -5.44
C PHE A 105 -8.60 -4.04 -5.13
N THR A 106 -7.28 -4.23 -5.22
CA THR A 106 -6.31 -3.14 -5.08
C THR A 106 -5.45 -3.05 -6.32
N LYS A 107 -5.44 -1.89 -6.97
CA LYS A 107 -4.64 -1.60 -8.15
C LYS A 107 -3.72 -0.41 -7.90
N VAL A 108 -2.44 -0.57 -8.22
CA VAL A 108 -1.47 0.54 -8.17
C VAL A 108 -1.68 1.39 -9.43
N ILE A 109 -2.12 2.64 -9.25
CA ILE A 109 -2.34 3.59 -10.36
C ILE A 109 -1.11 4.43 -10.71
N GLY A 110 -0.15 4.54 -9.78
CA GLY A 110 1.07 5.32 -9.96
C GLY A 110 1.99 5.17 -8.75
N ILE A 111 3.28 5.36 -8.96
CA ILE A 111 4.31 5.34 -7.92
C ILE A 111 4.89 6.75 -7.85
N GLU A 112 4.62 7.46 -6.76
CA GLU A 112 5.21 8.78 -6.52
C GLU A 112 6.49 8.61 -5.69
N ASN A 113 7.64 8.89 -6.32
CA ASN A 113 8.92 8.91 -5.61
C ASN A 113 9.04 10.25 -4.88
N VAL A 114 8.59 10.30 -3.63
CA VAL A 114 8.92 11.43 -2.76
C VAL A 114 10.40 11.33 -2.43
N GLU A 115 11.23 12.13 -3.11
CA GLU A 115 12.62 12.30 -2.71
C GLU A 115 12.64 12.93 -1.32
N ASN A 116 12.90 12.10 -0.31
CA ASN A 116 13.04 12.54 1.06
C ASN A 116 14.01 13.72 1.12
N PHE A 117 13.54 14.86 1.64
CA PHE A 117 14.28 16.10 1.89
C PHE A 117 15.69 15.90 2.49
N ARG A 118 15.89 14.79 3.22
CA ARG A 118 17.21 14.34 3.71
C ARG A 118 18.26 14.16 2.61
N ARG A 119 17.92 13.61 1.44
CA ARG A 119 18.87 13.48 0.31
C ARG A 119 19.29 14.84 -0.25
N SER A 120 18.38 15.83 -0.25
CA SER A 120 18.72 17.21 -0.63
C SER A 120 19.65 17.89 0.39
N ILE A 121 19.49 17.60 1.69
CA ILE A 121 20.40 18.10 2.75
C ILE A 121 21.79 17.46 2.63
N ASP A 122 21.87 16.14 2.42
CA ASP A 122 23.17 15.44 2.23
C ASP A 122 23.94 15.95 1.02
N ASN A 123 23.23 16.35 -0.06
CA ASN A 123 23.84 16.98 -1.23
C ASN A 123 24.23 18.44 -0.99
N LEU A 124 23.57 19.15 -0.07
CA LEU A 124 23.94 20.52 0.31
C LEU A 124 25.26 20.53 1.09
N ASP A 125 25.47 19.56 1.98
CA ASP A 125 26.70 19.41 2.78
C ASP A 125 27.92 19.11 1.89
N ARG A 126 27.72 18.37 0.79
CA ARG A 126 28.76 18.19 -0.24
C ARG A 126 29.09 19.45 -1.04
N TYR A 127 28.17 20.42 -1.12
CA TYR A 127 28.36 21.65 -1.90
C TYR A 127 29.02 22.77 -1.08
N TYR A 128 28.85 22.76 0.24
CA TYR A 128 29.58 23.61 1.17
C TYR A 128 30.87 22.91 1.58
N GLY A 129 31.87 22.96 0.69
CA GLY A 129 33.22 22.43 0.95
C GLY A 129 33.67 22.74 2.38
N GLY A 130 33.83 21.68 3.17
CA GLY A 130 34.23 21.80 4.57
C GLY A 130 35.64 22.37 4.69
N PHE A 131 35.96 22.91 5.86
CA PHE A 131 37.28 23.46 6.19
C PHE A 131 38.44 22.49 5.87
N GLU A 132 38.19 21.18 5.92
CA GLU A 132 39.15 20.13 5.58
C GLU A 132 39.59 20.16 4.10
N ASP A 133 38.67 20.43 3.17
CA ASP A 133 38.93 20.43 1.73
C ASP A 133 39.68 21.73 1.30
N ASP A 134 39.37 22.86 1.95
CA ASP A 134 40.08 24.13 1.76
C ASP A 134 41.52 24.06 2.32
N TYR A 135 41.71 23.38 3.45
CA TYR A 135 43.04 23.19 4.05
C TYR A 135 43.95 22.29 3.20
N LEU A 136 43.41 21.21 2.63
CA LEU A 136 44.18 20.27 1.81
C LEU A 136 44.54 20.83 0.41
N SER A 137 43.72 21.72 -0.14
CA SER A 137 43.93 22.31 -1.47
C SER A 137 44.98 23.43 -1.49
N HIS A 138 45.36 23.97 -0.34
CA HIS A 138 46.32 25.08 -0.20
C HIS A 138 47.66 24.67 0.46
N GLN A 139 48.00 23.38 0.42
CA GLN A 139 49.32 22.85 0.80
C GLN A 139 50.20 22.61 -0.43
#